data_AF-A0A2V7P557-F1
#
_entry.id   AF-A0A2V7P557-F1
#
_cell.length_a   1.000
_cell.length_b   1.000
_cell.length_c   1.000
_cell.angle_alpha   90.00
_cell.angle_beta   90.00
_cell.angle_gamma   90.00
#
_symmetry.space_group_name_H-M   'P 1'
#
loop_
_entity.id
_entity.type
_entity.pdbx_description
1 polymer ?
#
loop_
_entity_poly.entity_id
_entity_poly.type
_entity_poly.pdbx_seq_one_letter_code
_entity_poly.pdbx_strand_id
1 'polypeptide(L)'
;MVLVMRRLAVLAALGGLGCGSRPAATAPQSMNQVVEQFLGAVKAKDVQRIGELWGDQRGSAAEHMKPEVLRKRTTVLQIYLANNGFRIVEGPLPIVGHDDRRTFRVELQRERCNVVTPIDVVRTGRGGWLIYDVHLESLPNPAVGCGGPGSGTAP
;
A
#
# COMPACT_ATOMS: atom_id res chain seq x y z
N MET A 1 -66.87 45.29 12.18
CA MET A 1 -66.45 45.52 10.79
C MET A 1 -65.76 44.26 10.31
N VAL A 2 -66.40 43.50 9.42
CA VAL A 2 -65.89 42.22 8.88
C VAL A 2 -64.84 42.54 7.82
N LEU A 3 -63.66 41.93 7.88
CA LEU A 3 -62.83 41.75 6.68
C LEU A 3 -62.33 40.31 6.59
N VAL A 4 -62.50 39.80 5.39
CA VAL A 4 -62.57 38.41 4.98
C VAL A 4 -61.18 37.78 4.81
N MET A 5 -61.13 36.51 5.19
CA MET A 5 -60.14 35.47 4.91
C MET A 5 -59.48 35.58 3.51
N ARG A 6 -58.13 35.55 3.46
CA ARG A 6 -57.42 35.07 2.26
C ARG A 6 -56.41 34.01 2.66
N ARG A 7 -56.81 32.76 2.39
CA ARG A 7 -56.04 31.53 2.57
C ARG A 7 -54.86 31.53 1.60
N LEU A 8 -53.65 31.25 2.10
CA LEU A 8 -52.55 30.72 1.31
C LEU A 8 -51.80 29.72 2.19
N ALA A 9 -52.28 28.48 2.13
CA ALA A 9 -51.52 27.32 2.54
C ALA A 9 -50.56 26.98 1.41
N VAL A 10 -49.26 26.92 1.71
CA VAL A 10 -48.29 26.19 0.88
C VAL A 10 -47.50 25.29 1.83
N LEU A 11 -47.70 23.99 1.64
CA LEU A 11 -47.04 22.91 2.35
C LEU A 11 -45.53 22.94 2.10
N ALA A 12 -44.74 23.08 3.16
CA ALA A 12 -43.32 22.74 3.13
C ALA A 12 -43.16 21.24 3.46
N ALA A 13 -43.15 20.41 2.42
CA ALA A 13 -42.75 19.01 2.53
C ALA A 13 -41.22 18.94 2.72
N LEU A 14 -40.77 18.83 3.97
CA LEU A 14 -39.39 18.48 4.30
C LEU A 14 -39.18 16.97 4.11
N GLY A 15 -39.05 16.55 2.86
CA GLY A 15 -38.54 15.24 2.49
C GLY A 15 -37.04 15.19 2.72
N GLY A 16 -36.62 14.83 3.93
CA GLY A 16 -35.23 14.50 4.24
C GLY A 16 -34.84 13.19 3.55
N LEU A 17 -34.43 13.27 2.29
CA LEU A 17 -33.66 12.22 1.61
C LEU A 17 -32.27 12.20 2.27
N GLY A 18 -32.13 11.37 3.31
CA GLY A 18 -30.83 10.99 3.81
C GLY A 18 -30.06 10.30 2.70
N CYS A 19 -29.04 10.98 2.15
CA CYS A 19 -27.98 10.35 1.37
C CYS A 19 -27.21 9.41 2.30
N GLY A 20 -27.75 8.22 2.52
CA GLY A 20 -26.99 7.08 2.99
C GLY A 20 -26.06 6.65 1.87
N SER A 21 -24.86 7.25 1.81
CA SER A 21 -23.74 6.69 1.05
C SER A 21 -23.46 5.32 1.66
N ARG A 22 -24.07 4.27 1.09
CA ARG A 22 -23.63 2.90 1.32
C ARG A 22 -22.13 2.87 0.98
N PRO A 23 -21.28 2.23 1.80
CA PRO A 23 -19.90 2.00 1.38
C PRO A 23 -20.00 1.22 0.07
N ALA A 24 -19.62 1.83 -1.05
CA ALA A 24 -19.45 1.10 -2.28
C ALA A 24 -18.52 -0.06 -1.93
N ALA A 25 -18.93 -1.30 -2.23
CA ALA A 25 -18.07 -2.45 -2.07
C ALA A 25 -16.75 -2.09 -2.75
N THR A 26 -15.69 -1.89 -1.95
CA THR A 26 -14.41 -1.40 -2.45
C THR A 26 -13.99 -2.39 -3.54
N ALA A 27 -13.91 -1.92 -4.78
CA ALA A 27 -13.50 -2.77 -5.89
C ALA A 27 -12.18 -3.47 -5.49
N PRO A 28 -11.98 -4.76 -5.84
CA PRO A 28 -10.76 -5.46 -5.50
C PRO A 28 -9.56 -4.64 -5.95
N GLN A 29 -8.67 -4.32 -4.99
CA GLN A 29 -7.46 -3.55 -5.24
C GLN A 29 -6.67 -4.16 -6.41
N SER A 30 -6.23 -3.35 -7.37
CA SER A 30 -5.36 -3.80 -8.45
C SER A 30 -3.93 -4.06 -7.94
N MET A 31 -3.14 -4.81 -8.71
CA MET A 31 -1.73 -5.06 -8.37
C MET A 31 -0.91 -3.77 -8.29
N ASN A 32 -1.14 -2.80 -9.19
CA ASN A 32 -0.42 -1.53 -9.15
C ASN A 32 -0.83 -0.73 -7.90
N GLN A 33 -2.13 -0.73 -7.57
CA GLN A 33 -2.64 -0.02 -6.40
C GLN A 33 -2.04 -0.56 -5.10
N VAL A 34 -1.79 -1.88 -4.97
CA VAL A 34 -1.14 -2.40 -3.74
C VAL A 34 0.29 -1.90 -3.62
N VAL A 35 1.05 -1.89 -4.70
CA VAL A 35 2.44 -1.41 -4.73
C VAL A 35 2.48 0.09 -4.39
N GLU A 36 1.61 0.88 -5.01
CA GLU A 36 1.53 2.32 -4.77
C GLU A 36 1.16 2.65 -3.33
N GLN A 37 0.14 2.00 -2.78
CA GLN A 37 -0.28 2.22 -1.39
C GLN A 37 0.79 1.78 -0.39
N PHE A 38 1.46 0.65 -0.65
CA PHE A 38 2.49 0.14 0.23
C PHE A 38 3.69 1.08 0.28
N LEU A 39 4.20 1.51 -0.87
CA LEU A 39 5.33 2.45 -0.93
C LEU A 39 4.95 3.85 -0.43
N GLY A 40 3.69 4.25 -0.59
CA GLY A 40 3.11 5.42 0.06
C GLY A 40 3.14 5.31 1.59
N ALA A 41 2.73 4.16 2.15
CA ALA A 41 2.79 3.89 3.59
C ALA A 41 4.23 3.87 4.12
N VAL A 42 5.16 3.28 3.38
CA VAL A 42 6.61 3.32 3.67
C VAL A 42 7.11 4.76 3.76
N LYS A 43 6.77 5.60 2.76
CA LYS A 43 7.14 7.03 2.75
C LYS A 43 6.51 7.80 3.91
N ALA A 44 5.27 7.49 4.27
CA ALA A 44 4.56 8.06 5.41
C ALA A 44 5.04 7.52 6.78
N LYS A 45 5.93 6.53 6.79
CA LYS A 45 6.37 5.80 7.99
C LYS A 45 5.22 5.13 8.77
N ASP A 46 4.14 4.78 8.07
CA ASP A 46 2.97 4.13 8.65
C ASP A 46 3.20 2.62 8.76
N VAL A 47 3.89 2.21 9.82
CA VAL A 47 4.25 0.81 10.07
C VAL A 47 3.05 -0.12 10.27
N GLN A 48 1.88 0.43 10.63
CA GLN A 48 0.65 -0.34 10.73
C GLN A 48 0.12 -0.63 9.32
N ARG A 49 -0.01 0.40 8.48
CA ARG A 49 -0.49 0.25 7.10
C ARG A 49 0.44 -0.62 6.24
N ILE A 50 1.75 -0.56 6.48
CA ILE A 50 2.71 -1.50 5.88
C ILE A 50 2.33 -2.95 6.22
N GLY A 51 1.99 -3.22 7.48
CA GLY A 51 1.56 -4.55 7.92
C GLY A 51 0.23 -5.02 7.30
N GLU A 52 -0.69 -4.09 7.04
CA GLU A 52 -1.98 -4.37 6.37
C GLU A 52 -1.81 -4.72 4.88
N LEU A 53 -0.79 -4.15 4.23
CA LEU A 53 -0.54 -4.31 2.79
C LEU A 53 0.51 -5.39 2.47
N TRP A 54 1.22 -5.89 3.49
CA TRP A 54 2.22 -6.96 3.38
C TRP A 54 1.69 -8.25 4.00
N GLY A 55 1.96 -9.39 3.38
CA GLY A 55 1.50 -10.68 3.87
C GLY A 55 1.72 -11.82 2.89
N ASP A 56 0.88 -12.84 3.00
CA ASP A 56 0.93 -14.03 2.15
C ASP A 56 -0.47 -14.38 1.62
N GLN A 57 -0.62 -15.55 0.99
CA GLN A 57 -1.91 -16.01 0.48
C GLN A 57 -3.00 -16.11 1.57
N ARG A 58 -2.62 -16.29 2.85
CA ARG A 58 -3.55 -16.39 3.99
C ARG A 58 -4.15 -15.02 4.35
N GLY A 59 -3.46 -13.95 3.99
CA GLY A 59 -3.89 -12.58 4.22
C GLY A 59 -2.77 -11.68 4.71
N SER A 60 -3.16 -10.55 5.28
CA SER A 60 -2.22 -9.56 5.79
C SER A 60 -1.44 -10.11 6.98
N ALA A 61 -0.16 -9.77 7.08
CA ALA A 61 0.66 -10.04 8.26
C ALA A 61 0.02 -9.52 9.55
N ALA A 62 -0.71 -8.39 9.48
CA ALA A 62 -1.42 -7.83 10.63
C ALA A 62 -2.52 -8.73 11.20
N GLU A 63 -3.08 -9.65 10.41
CA GLU A 63 -4.16 -10.53 10.84
C GLU A 63 -3.67 -11.72 11.68
N HIS A 64 -2.42 -12.13 11.52
CA HIS A 64 -1.93 -13.40 12.09
C HIS A 64 -0.54 -13.32 12.75
N MET A 65 0.22 -12.26 12.52
CA MET A 65 1.52 -12.06 13.15
C MET A 65 1.36 -11.42 14.53
N LYS A 66 2.15 -11.87 15.51
CA LYS A 66 2.16 -11.26 16.85
C LYS A 66 2.53 -9.77 16.75
N PRO A 67 1.85 -8.85 17.47
CA PRO A 67 2.05 -7.41 17.31
C PRO A 67 3.49 -6.93 17.45
N GLU A 68 4.25 -7.50 18.40
CA GLU A 68 5.65 -7.14 18.65
C GLU A 68 6.59 -7.61 17.53
N VAL A 69 6.28 -8.75 16.88
CA VAL A 69 7.02 -9.26 15.73
C VAL A 69 6.68 -8.45 14.49
N LEU A 70 5.39 -8.17 14.28
CA LEU A 70 4.90 -7.35 13.18
C LEU A 70 5.58 -5.99 13.18
N ARG A 71 5.54 -5.28 14.33
CA ARG A 71 6.17 -3.98 14.49
C ARG A 71 7.66 -4.02 14.14
N LYS A 72 8.41 -5.01 14.63
CA LYS A 72 9.85 -5.13 14.32
C LYS A 72 10.07 -5.29 12.81
N ARG A 73 9.32 -6.19 12.16
CA ARG A 73 9.47 -6.47 10.73
C ARG A 73 9.04 -5.29 9.87
N THR A 74 7.91 -4.64 10.16
CA THR A 74 7.44 -3.49 9.38
C THR A 74 8.32 -2.26 9.60
N THR A 75 8.96 -2.09 10.76
CA THR A 75 10.03 -1.10 10.95
C THR A 75 11.24 -1.40 10.05
N VAL A 76 11.70 -2.65 9.94
CA VAL A 76 12.80 -3.00 9.03
C VAL A 76 12.42 -2.72 7.57
N LEU A 77 11.23 -3.14 7.14
CA LEU A 77 10.72 -2.83 5.81
C LEU A 77 10.69 -1.32 5.55
N GLN A 78 10.17 -0.55 6.50
CA GLN A 78 10.10 0.91 6.41
C GLN A 78 11.50 1.53 6.23
N ILE A 79 12.49 1.09 7.01
CA ILE A 79 13.86 1.61 6.95
C ILE A 79 14.51 1.29 5.60
N TYR A 80 14.43 0.04 5.15
CA TYR A 80 15.07 -0.39 3.90
C TYR A 80 14.40 0.21 2.67
N LEU A 81 13.09 0.44 2.70
CA LEU A 81 12.33 0.94 1.56
C LEU A 81 12.08 2.45 1.60
N ALA A 82 12.62 3.15 2.61
CA ALA A 82 12.48 4.59 2.76
C ALA A 82 12.83 5.30 1.44
N ASN A 83 11.92 6.16 0.99
CA ASN A 83 11.98 6.79 -0.31
C ASN A 83 11.36 8.21 -0.27
N ASN A 84 11.85 9.08 -1.14
CA ASN A 84 11.28 10.40 -1.44
C ASN A 84 10.22 10.31 -2.54
N GLY A 85 10.28 9.25 -3.35
CA GLY A 85 9.33 8.93 -4.41
C GLY A 85 9.67 7.56 -4.98
N PHE A 86 8.84 7.06 -5.89
CA PHE A 86 9.08 5.80 -6.58
C PHE A 86 8.45 5.82 -7.97
N ARG A 87 8.95 4.95 -8.86
CA ARG A 87 8.25 4.59 -10.10
C ARG A 87 8.28 3.09 -10.32
N ILE A 88 7.18 2.54 -10.83
CA ILE A 88 7.18 1.20 -11.41
C ILE A 88 7.89 1.29 -12.75
N VAL A 89 9.02 0.59 -12.91
CA VAL A 89 9.78 0.60 -14.17
C VAL A 89 9.36 -0.55 -15.09
N GLU A 90 8.86 -1.65 -14.51
CA GLU A 90 8.45 -2.83 -15.26
C GLU A 90 7.44 -3.66 -14.44
N GLY A 91 6.57 -4.40 -15.14
CA GLY A 91 5.64 -5.37 -14.55
C GLY A 91 4.16 -4.95 -14.62
N PRO A 92 3.25 -5.81 -14.12
CA PRO A 92 3.54 -7.09 -13.46
C PRO A 92 4.04 -8.17 -14.43
N LEU A 93 5.15 -8.81 -14.09
CA LEU A 93 5.71 -9.96 -14.82
C LEU A 93 5.32 -11.28 -14.12
N PRO A 94 5.12 -12.38 -14.87
CA PRO A 94 4.92 -13.69 -14.28
C PRO A 94 6.19 -14.17 -13.56
N ILE A 95 6.00 -14.89 -12.45
CA ILE A 95 7.09 -15.61 -11.77
C ILE A 95 6.97 -17.09 -12.14
N VAL A 96 8.04 -17.68 -12.67
CA VAL A 96 8.03 -19.08 -13.12
C VAL A 96 7.65 -20.00 -11.97
N GLY A 97 6.67 -20.88 -12.19
CA GLY A 97 6.16 -21.81 -11.18
C GLY A 97 5.17 -21.21 -10.17
N HIS A 98 4.76 -19.96 -10.34
CA HIS A 98 3.84 -19.27 -9.43
C HIS A 98 2.73 -18.52 -10.18
N ASP A 99 1.53 -19.11 -10.27
CA ASP A 99 0.37 -18.49 -10.94
C ASP A 99 -0.28 -17.38 -10.11
N ASP A 100 -0.11 -17.44 -8.79
CA ASP A 100 -0.67 -16.53 -7.79
C ASP A 100 0.21 -15.30 -7.52
N ARG A 101 1.42 -15.26 -8.07
CA ARG A 101 2.40 -14.20 -7.83
C ARG A 101 2.77 -13.45 -9.09
N ARG A 102 3.06 -12.17 -8.94
CA ARG A 102 3.64 -11.34 -9.99
C ARG A 102 4.75 -10.50 -9.40
N THR A 103 5.75 -10.20 -10.21
CA THR A 103 6.85 -9.33 -9.79
C THR A 103 6.79 -8.01 -10.55
N PHE A 104 7.08 -6.92 -9.84
CA PHE A 104 7.32 -5.60 -10.39
C PHE A 104 8.77 -5.25 -10.20
N ARG A 105 9.34 -4.50 -11.14
CA ARG A 105 10.58 -3.77 -10.86
C ARG A 105 10.21 -2.35 -10.50
N VAL A 106 10.66 -1.90 -9.35
CA VAL A 106 10.36 -0.58 -8.83
C VAL A 106 11.64 0.18 -8.57
N GLU A 107 11.74 1.38 -9.12
CA GLU A 107 12.77 2.33 -8.76
C GLU A 107 12.34 3.12 -7.53
N LEU A 108 13.10 3.02 -6.45
CA LEU A 108 12.99 3.87 -5.27
C LEU A 108 13.90 5.08 -5.45
N GLN A 109 13.33 6.27 -5.30
CA GLN A 109 14.06 7.52 -5.33
C GLN A 109 14.44 7.89 -3.90
N ARG A 110 15.74 7.94 -3.60
CA ARG A 110 16.28 8.33 -2.29
C ARG A 110 17.00 9.67 -2.42
N GLU A 111 17.39 10.25 -1.28
CA GLU A 111 18.02 11.58 -1.23
C GLU A 111 19.26 11.70 -2.14
N ARG A 112 20.06 10.63 -2.24
CA ARG A 112 21.37 10.65 -2.92
C ARG A 112 21.46 9.74 -4.14
N CYS A 113 20.41 9.01 -4.46
CA CYS A 113 20.46 7.92 -5.44
C CYS A 113 19.08 7.31 -5.73
N ASN A 114 19.00 6.59 -6.84
CA ASN A 114 17.88 5.71 -7.14
C ASN A 114 18.33 4.25 -7.09
N VAL A 115 17.47 3.36 -6.61
CA VAL A 115 17.72 1.91 -6.57
C VAL A 115 16.53 1.20 -7.19
N VAL A 116 16.77 0.27 -8.11
CA VAL A 116 15.73 -0.60 -8.67
C VAL A 116 15.73 -1.91 -7.88
N THR A 117 14.58 -2.26 -7.31
CA THR A 117 14.38 -3.50 -6.56
C THR A 117 13.15 -4.23 -7.08
N PRO A 118 13.16 -5.58 -7.12
CA PRO A 118 11.96 -6.35 -7.37
C PRO A 118 10.99 -6.25 -6.18
N ILE A 119 9.70 -6.22 -6.48
CA ILE A 119 8.62 -6.29 -5.49
C ILE A 119 7.60 -7.32 -5.99
N ASP A 120 7.43 -8.37 -5.20
CA ASP A 120 6.50 -9.43 -5.48
C ASP A 120 5.15 -9.15 -4.83
N VAL A 121 4.08 -9.34 -5.59
CA VAL A 121 2.70 -9.33 -5.10
C VAL A 121 2.11 -10.73 -5.15
N VAL A 122 1.22 -11.03 -4.20
CA VAL A 122 0.53 -12.31 -4.11
C VAL A 122 -0.98 -12.10 -4.05
N ARG A 123 -1.72 -12.97 -4.74
CA ARG A 123 -3.18 -13.03 -4.64
C ARG A 123 -3.58 -13.74 -3.35
N THR A 124 -4.45 -13.12 -2.56
CA THR A 124 -4.96 -13.76 -1.33
C THR A 124 -6.09 -14.74 -1.63
N GLY A 125 -6.33 -15.71 -0.73
CA GLY A 125 -7.45 -16.64 -0.84
C GLY A 125 -8.84 -15.97 -0.79
N ARG A 126 -8.95 -14.75 -0.25
CA ARG A 126 -10.19 -13.95 -0.22
C ARG A 126 -10.35 -13.02 -1.44
N GLY A 127 -9.42 -13.08 -2.38
CA GLY A 127 -9.30 -12.10 -3.46
C GLY A 127 -8.50 -10.86 -3.06
N GLY A 128 -8.13 -10.03 -4.04
CA GLY A 128 -7.21 -8.91 -3.84
C GLY A 128 -5.73 -9.32 -3.80
N TRP A 129 -4.87 -8.33 -3.62
CA TRP A 129 -3.41 -8.45 -3.72
C TRP A 129 -2.72 -7.83 -2.51
N LEU A 130 -1.65 -8.48 -2.06
CA LEU A 130 -0.73 -8.02 -1.01
C LEU A 130 0.70 -8.02 -1.55
N ILE A 131 1.56 -7.22 -0.94
CA ILE A 131 3.01 -7.36 -1.09
C ILE A 131 3.44 -8.64 -0.40
N TYR A 132 4.13 -9.50 -1.12
CA TYR A 132 4.66 -10.77 -0.64
C TYR A 132 6.11 -10.62 -0.19
N ASP A 133 6.95 -10.15 -1.10
CA ASP A 133 8.38 -9.97 -0.89
C ASP A 133 8.84 -8.65 -1.53
N VAL A 134 9.85 -8.06 -0.92
CA VAL A 134 10.51 -6.82 -1.38
C VAL A 134 12.00 -7.03 -1.59
N HIS A 135 12.47 -8.28 -1.47
CA HIS A 135 13.84 -8.70 -1.77
C HIS A 135 14.88 -7.82 -1.10
N LEU A 136 14.84 -7.75 0.23
CA LEU A 136 15.72 -6.88 1.03
C LEU A 136 17.21 -7.13 0.73
N GLU A 137 17.58 -8.35 0.34
CA GLU A 137 18.91 -8.75 -0.10
C GLU A 137 19.39 -8.01 -1.36
N SER A 138 18.48 -7.49 -2.19
CA SER A 138 18.80 -6.70 -3.38
C SER A 138 19.04 -5.22 -3.07
N LEU A 139 18.72 -4.76 -1.86
CA LEU A 139 18.81 -3.37 -1.47
C LEU A 139 20.15 -3.07 -0.78
N PRO A 140 20.78 -1.91 -1.05
CA PRO A 140 21.98 -1.51 -0.35
C PRO A 140 21.67 -1.20 1.12
N ASN A 141 22.68 -1.39 1.99
CA ASN A 141 22.55 -1.13 3.42
C ASN A 141 22.08 0.33 3.65
N PRO A 142 20.95 0.54 4.33
CA PRO A 142 20.39 1.88 4.53
C PRO A 142 21.33 2.81 5.32
N ALA A 143 22.25 2.28 6.15
CA ALA A 143 23.23 3.08 6.88
C ALA A 143 24.35 3.64 5.99
N VAL A 144 24.64 3.00 4.86
CA VAL A 144 25.71 3.40 3.92
C VAL A 144 25.14 4.26 2.77
N GLY A 145 23.83 4.18 2.54
CA GLY A 145 23.20 4.78 1.37
C GLY A 145 23.51 3.97 0.10
N CYS A 146 23.50 4.61 -1.07
CA CYS A 146 23.82 3.93 -2.34
C CYS A 146 25.31 4.02 -2.74
N GLY A 147 26.20 4.30 -1.79
CA GLY A 147 27.64 4.15 -2.01
C GLY A 147 27.96 2.67 -2.19
N GLY A 148 28.69 2.33 -3.27
CA GLY A 148 29.03 0.97 -3.64
C GLY A 148 29.77 0.19 -2.53
N PRO A 149 29.99 -1.14 -2.71
CA PRO A 149 30.71 -1.94 -1.74
C PRO A 149 32.02 -1.22 -1.39
N GLY A 150 32.21 -0.92 -0.10
CA GLY A 150 33.42 -0.29 0.37
C GLY A 150 34.62 -1.06 -0.18
N SER A 151 35.67 -0.34 -0.57
CA SER A 151 36.95 -0.90 -1.01
C SER A 151 37.58 -1.71 0.14
N GLY A 152 37.03 -2.88 0.41
CA GLY A 152 37.64 -3.89 1.25
C GLY A 152 38.70 -4.56 0.42
N THR A 153 39.96 -4.27 0.71
CA THR A 153 41.10 -5.02 0.19
C THR A 153 40.87 -6.49 0.54
N ALA A 154 40.68 -7.32 -0.50
CA ALA A 154 40.65 -8.77 -0.32
C ALA A 154 42.02 -9.23 0.21
N PRO A 155 42.06 -10.20 1.15
CA PRO A 155 43.30 -10.81 1.60
C PRO A 155 43.98 -11.64 0.51
#